data_AF-A0A8C3BAL1-F1
#
_entry.id   AF-A0A8C3BAL1-F1
#
_cell.length_a   1.000
_cell.length_b   1.000
_cell.length_c   1.000
_cell.angle_alpha   90.00
_cell.angle_beta   90.00
_cell.angle_gamma   90.00
#
_symmetry.space_group_name_H-M   'P 1'
#
loop_
_entity.id
_entity.type
_entity.pdbx_description
1 polymer ?
#
loop_
_entity_poly.entity_id
_entity_poly.type
_entity_poly.pdbx_seq_one_letter_code
_entity_poly.pdbx_strand_id
1 'polypeptide(L)'
;MMFVGFLGCYGAIQESQCLLGTFFTCLVILFACEVAAGIWGFVNKDQIAKDVKQFYDQAFQQALMADSDSSNGKAVVKTFHETLDCCGPDTAIGALPVLWREDLCPKALQKVLNLSCHKKIDELFSGKLYLIGIAAIVVAVIMIFEMILSMVLCCGIRNSSVY
;
A
#
# COMPACT_ATOMS: atom_id res chain seq x y z
N MET A 1 -6.37 -3.72 9.31
CA MET A 1 -6.03 -5.16 9.38
C MET A 1 -6.23 -5.77 10.77
N MET A 2 -5.83 -5.12 11.87
CA MET A 2 -5.90 -5.72 13.22
C MET A 2 -7.32 -6.17 13.65
N PHE A 3 -8.34 -5.34 13.46
CA PHE A 3 -9.71 -5.66 13.89
C PHE A 3 -10.34 -6.81 13.10
N VAL A 4 -10.25 -6.76 11.76
CA VAL A 4 -10.79 -7.81 10.88
C VAL A 4 -10.08 -9.14 11.12
N GLY A 5 -8.75 -9.13 11.31
CA GLY A 5 -7.99 -10.32 11.67
C GLY A 5 -8.35 -10.87 13.05
N PHE A 6 -8.65 -10.01 14.03
CA PHE A 6 -9.15 -10.44 15.34
C PHE A 6 -10.47 -11.19 15.20
N LEU A 7 -11.46 -10.66 14.47
CA LEU A 7 -12.75 -11.34 14.27
C LEU A 7 -12.59 -12.71 13.59
N GLY A 8 -11.71 -12.82 12.59
CA GLY A 8 -11.41 -14.09 11.94
C GLY A 8 -10.78 -15.10 12.90
N CYS A 9 -9.67 -14.73 13.55
CA CYS A 9 -8.94 -15.63 14.45
C CYS A 9 -9.76 -16.01 15.69
N TYR A 10 -10.36 -15.03 16.39
CA TYR A 10 -11.18 -15.31 17.58
C TYR A 10 -12.46 -16.06 17.22
N GLY A 11 -13.04 -15.79 16.05
CA GLY A 11 -14.24 -16.46 15.57
C GLY A 11 -14.00 -17.95 15.31
N ALA A 12 -12.83 -18.28 14.78
CA ALA A 12 -12.38 -19.66 14.60
C ALA A 12 -12.08 -20.35 15.95
N ILE A 13 -11.37 -19.68 16.87
CA ILE A 13 -10.99 -20.26 18.17
C ILE A 13 -12.21 -20.52 19.07
N GLN A 14 -13.16 -19.58 19.11
CA GLN A 14 -14.32 -19.67 19.99
C GLN A 14 -15.49 -20.43 19.34
N GLU A 15 -15.32 -20.93 18.12
CA GLU A 15 -16.37 -21.57 17.30
C GLU A 15 -17.68 -20.74 17.29
N SER A 16 -17.56 -19.41 17.27
CA SER A 16 -18.71 -18.51 17.39
C SER A 16 -19.25 -18.11 16.02
N GLN A 17 -20.44 -18.60 15.67
CA GLN A 17 -21.09 -18.29 14.40
C GLN A 17 -21.34 -16.80 14.20
N CYS A 18 -21.63 -16.07 15.27
CA CYS A 18 -21.87 -14.63 15.21
C CYS A 18 -20.58 -13.88 14.83
N LEU A 19 -19.44 -14.23 15.44
CA LEU A 19 -18.17 -13.60 15.15
C LEU A 19 -17.66 -13.92 13.73
N LEU A 20 -17.91 -15.16 13.29
CA LEU A 20 -17.55 -15.58 11.93
C LEU A 20 -18.46 -14.94 10.87
N GLY A 21 -19.74 -14.73 11.18
CA GLY A 21 -20.67 -14.01 10.33
C GLY A 21 -20.33 -12.52 10.19
N THR A 22 -19.90 -11.86 11.27
CA THR A 22 -19.43 -10.46 11.19
C THR A 22 -18.13 -10.38 10.39
N PHE A 23 -17.20 -11.32 10.56
CA PHE A 23 -16.00 -11.42 9.73
C PHE A 23 -16.33 -11.55 8.23
N PHE A 24 -17.21 -12.48 7.86
CA PHE A 24 -17.67 -12.65 6.48
C PHE A 24 -18.30 -11.36 5.91
N THR A 25 -19.15 -10.70 6.70
CA THR A 25 -19.78 -9.43 6.28
C THR A 25 -18.73 -8.33 6.06
N CYS A 26 -17.73 -8.24 6.94
CA CYS A 26 -16.61 -7.32 6.75
C CYS A 26 -15.83 -7.62 5.46
N LEU A 27 -15.56 -8.89 5.15
CA LEU A 27 -14.87 -9.28 3.91
C LEU A 27 -15.69 -8.89 2.66
N VAL A 28 -17.00 -9.10 2.66
CA VAL A 28 -17.87 -8.70 1.54
C VAL A 28 -17.81 -7.18 1.31
N ILE A 29 -17.84 -6.39 2.39
CA ILE A 29 -17.73 -4.92 2.30
C ILE A 29 -16.34 -4.53 1.77
N LEU A 30 -15.26 -5.15 2.27
CA LEU A 30 -13.90 -4.88 1.81
C LEU A 30 -13.72 -5.23 0.32
N PHE A 31 -14.28 -6.36 -0.13
CA PHE A 31 -14.24 -6.77 -1.53
C PHE A 31 -15.01 -5.78 -2.42
N ALA A 32 -16.19 -5.32 -2.00
CA ALA A 32 -16.94 -4.30 -2.72
C ALA A 32 -16.16 -2.97 -2.80
N CYS A 33 -15.51 -2.56 -1.71
CA CYS A 33 -14.63 -1.39 -1.68
C CYS A 33 -13.41 -1.56 -2.59
N GLU A 34 -12.81 -2.75 -2.64
CA GLU A 34 -11.66 -3.06 -3.49
C GLU A 34 -12.04 -2.94 -4.97
N VAL A 35 -13.19 -3.49 -5.38
CA VAL A 35 -13.71 -3.36 -6.75
C VAL A 35 -14.01 -1.88 -7.07
N ALA A 36 -14.67 -1.16 -6.17
CA ALA A 36 -14.97 0.26 -6.36
C ALA A 36 -13.70 1.12 -6.48
N ALA A 37 -12.72 0.91 -5.59
CA ALA A 37 -11.43 1.60 -5.63
C ALA A 37 -10.61 1.23 -6.86
N GLY A 38 -10.65 -0.04 -7.28
CA GLY A 38 -9.99 -0.52 -8.49
C GLY A 38 -10.55 0.15 -9.76
N ILE A 39 -11.87 0.23 -9.90
CA ILE A 39 -12.52 0.92 -11.02
C ILE A 39 -12.21 2.42 -10.96
N TRP A 40 -12.39 3.06 -9.80
CA TRP A 40 -12.15 4.48 -9.64
C TRP A 40 -10.70 4.85 -9.95
N GLY A 41 -9.76 4.03 -9.47
CA GLY A 41 -8.34 4.27 -9.68
C GLY A 41 -7.86 3.95 -11.09
N PHE A 42 -8.50 3.01 -11.77
CA PHE A 42 -8.24 2.78 -13.19
C PHE A 42 -8.70 3.96 -14.05
N VAL A 43 -9.91 4.48 -13.79
CA VAL A 43 -10.47 5.63 -14.52
C VAL A 43 -9.69 6.92 -14.24
N ASN A 44 -9.28 7.14 -12.99
CA ASN A 44 -8.61 8.37 -12.54
C ASN A 44 -7.11 8.17 -12.29
N LYS A 45 -6.46 7.29 -13.05
CA LYS A 45 -5.02 6.96 -12.87
C LYS A 45 -4.11 8.19 -12.86
N ASP A 46 -4.42 9.19 -13.68
CA ASP A 46 -3.61 10.42 -13.80
C ASP A 46 -3.79 11.34 -12.59
N GLN A 47 -4.95 11.29 -11.93
CA GLN A 47 -5.20 12.01 -10.68
C GLN A 47 -4.49 11.33 -9.50
N ILE A 48 -4.56 10.00 -9.42
CA ILE A 48 -3.83 9.23 -8.40
C ILE A 48 -2.32 9.45 -8.52
N ALA A 49 -1.77 9.47 -9.74
CA ALA A 49 -0.36 9.75 -9.95
C ALA A 49 0.05 11.13 -9.40
N LYS A 50 -0.82 12.15 -9.55
CA LYS A 50 -0.59 13.49 -8.97
C LYS A 50 -0.67 13.49 -7.45
N ASP A 51 -1.65 12.81 -6.87
CA ASP A 51 -1.80 12.74 -5.41
C ASP A 51 -0.61 12.02 -4.76
N VAL A 52 -0.11 10.94 -5.38
CA VAL A 52 1.09 10.21 -4.93
C VAL A 52 2.34 11.09 -5.01
N LYS A 53 2.49 11.89 -6.08
CA LYS A 53 3.59 12.86 -6.19
C LYS A 53 3.53 13.92 -5.09
N GLN A 54 2.34 14.47 -4.83
CA GLN A 54 2.16 15.47 -3.78
C GLN A 54 2.46 14.88 -2.39
N PHE A 55 2.05 13.64 -2.13
CA PHE A 55 2.39 12.93 -0.90
C PHE A 55 3.90 12.75 -0.76
N TYR A 56 4.58 12.36 -1.84
CA TYR A 56 6.04 12.26 -1.87
C TYR A 56 6.73 13.61 -1.59
N ASP A 57 6.26 14.70 -2.19
CA ASP A 57 6.80 16.05 -1.94
C ASP A 57 6.67 16.47 -0.47
N GLN A 58 5.50 16.20 0.13
CA GLN A 58 5.26 16.46 1.56
C GLN A 58 6.17 15.62 2.46
N ALA A 59 6.29 14.32 2.18
CA ALA A 59 7.18 13.42 2.93
C ALA A 59 8.65 13.82 2.78
N PHE A 60 9.07 14.24 1.58
CA PHE A 60 10.41 14.72 1.29
C PHE A 60 10.72 16.02 2.02
N GLN A 61 9.81 16.98 2.01
CA GLN A 61 9.95 18.23 2.75
C GLN A 61 10.02 17.99 4.26
N GLN A 62 9.20 17.08 4.79
CA GLN A 62 9.25 16.69 6.19
C GLN A 62 10.58 16.02 6.55
N ALA A 63 11.12 15.18 5.67
CA ALA A 63 12.42 14.55 5.86
C ALA A 63 13.58 15.56 5.86
N LEU A 64 13.50 16.64 5.08
CA LEU A 64 14.49 17.71 5.04
C LEU A 64 14.45 18.60 6.29
N MET A 65 13.25 18.96 6.77
CA MET A 65 13.08 19.83 7.94
C MET A 65 13.29 19.11 9.27
N ALA A 66 13.24 17.77 9.27
CA ALA A 66 13.59 16.99 10.43
C ALA A 66 15.12 16.96 10.60
N ASP A 67 15.61 17.63 11.64
CA ASP A 67 17.02 17.67 12.06
C ASP A 67 17.35 16.58 13.10
N SER A 68 16.35 15.78 13.50
CA SER A 68 16.50 14.64 14.42
C SER A 68 16.20 13.31 13.73
N ASP A 69 16.93 12.27 14.12
CA ASP A 69 16.90 10.89 13.62
C ASP A 69 15.54 10.15 13.75
N SER A 70 14.45 10.84 14.12
CA SER A 70 13.17 10.24 14.50
C SER A 70 11.96 10.74 13.70
N SER A 71 12.14 11.27 12.49
CA SER A 71 10.99 11.57 11.63
C SER A 71 10.59 10.38 10.75
N ASN A 72 9.32 9.97 10.87
CA ASN A 72 8.68 8.99 9.99
C ASN A 72 8.88 9.34 8.49
N GLY A 73 9.03 10.63 8.17
CA GLY A 73 9.30 11.13 6.82
C GLY A 73 10.58 10.57 6.20
N LYS A 74 11.68 10.45 6.97
CA LYS A 74 12.95 9.89 6.45
C LYS A 74 12.81 8.42 6.07
N ALA A 75 12.07 7.64 6.86
CA ALA A 75 11.81 6.23 6.57
C ALA A 75 10.96 6.04 5.32
N VAL A 76 9.90 6.86 5.16
CA VAL A 76 9.04 6.84 3.97
C VAL A 76 9.84 7.24 2.72
N VAL A 77 10.59 8.33 2.77
CA VAL A 77 11.36 8.79 1.59
C VAL A 77 12.41 7.75 1.19
N LYS A 78 13.10 7.15 2.16
CA LYS A 78 14.10 6.10 1.90
C LYS A 78 13.48 4.86 1.24
N THR A 79 12.31 4.40 1.68
CA THR A 79 11.64 3.26 1.04
C THR A 79 11.18 3.60 -0.37
N PHE A 80 10.72 4.83 -0.63
CA PHE A 80 10.43 5.27 -2.00
C PHE A 80 11.67 5.24 -2.88
N HIS A 81 12.82 5.73 -2.39
CA HIS A 81 14.07 5.74 -3.14
C HIS A 81 14.56 4.33 -3.46
N GLU A 82 14.56 3.41 -2.48
CA GLU A 82 14.99 2.01 -2.68
C GLU A 82 14.01 1.22 -3.55
N THR A 83 12.69 1.47 -3.45
CA THR A 83 11.67 0.70 -4.20
C THR A 83 11.54 1.17 -5.65
N LEU A 84 11.68 2.47 -5.90
CA LEU A 84 11.52 3.08 -7.22
C LEU A 84 12.85 3.31 -7.95
N ASP A 85 13.97 3.14 -7.26
CA ASP A 85 15.33 3.45 -7.75
C ASP A 85 15.39 4.90 -8.28
N CYS A 86 14.91 5.83 -7.46
CA CYS A 86 14.81 7.25 -7.76
C CYS A 86 15.30 8.10 -6.59
N CYS A 87 15.70 9.35 -6.85
CA CYS A 87 16.14 10.25 -5.79
C CYS A 87 15.66 11.68 -6.03
N GLY A 88 14.97 12.22 -5.02
CA GLY A 88 14.51 13.61 -4.98
C GLY A 88 13.30 13.91 -5.89
N PRO A 89 12.61 15.04 -5.65
CA PRO A 89 11.66 15.62 -6.59
C PRO A 89 12.38 16.26 -7.79
N ASP A 90 11.65 16.63 -8.84
CA ASP A 90 12.18 17.03 -10.17
C ASP A 90 13.48 17.85 -10.15
N THR A 91 14.36 17.49 -11.10
CA THR A 91 15.77 17.90 -11.18
C THR A 91 16.01 19.41 -11.02
N ALA A 92 16.99 19.73 -10.15
CA ALA A 92 17.80 20.96 -10.08
C ALA A 92 17.48 22.06 -9.04
N ILE A 93 16.42 21.99 -8.23
CA ILE A 93 16.20 22.98 -7.13
C ILE A 93 16.29 22.33 -5.74
N GLY A 94 16.04 21.03 -5.62
CA GLY A 94 16.28 20.26 -4.38
C GLY A 94 17.74 19.80 -4.19
N ALA A 95 18.62 20.05 -5.17
CA ALA A 95 20.02 19.61 -5.11
C ALA A 95 20.85 20.38 -4.07
N LEU A 96 20.49 21.63 -3.73
CA LEU A 96 21.26 22.40 -2.75
C LEU A 96 21.22 21.77 -1.35
N PRO A 97 20.06 21.33 -0.80
CA PRO A 97 20.02 20.63 0.49
C PRO A 97 20.44 19.16 0.43
N VAL A 98 20.18 18.46 -0.68
CA VAL A 98 20.50 17.03 -0.85
C VAL A 98 22.00 16.77 -0.94
N LEU A 99 22.77 17.73 -1.47
CA LEU A 99 24.23 17.67 -1.47
C LEU A 99 24.85 17.70 -0.06
N TRP A 100 24.13 18.19 0.96
CA TRP A 100 24.63 18.29 2.34
C TRP A 100 24.23 17.13 3.26
N ARG A 101 23.31 16.25 2.83
CA ARG A 101 22.82 15.15 3.68
C ARG A 101 23.05 13.81 2.97
N GLU A 102 24.31 13.36 2.97
CA GLU A 102 24.73 12.07 2.42
C GLU A 102 23.90 10.90 2.97
N ASP A 103 23.30 10.99 4.16
CA ASP A 103 22.52 9.92 4.78
C ASP A 103 21.19 9.57 4.10
N LEU A 104 20.64 10.43 3.23
CA LEU A 104 19.42 10.07 2.49
C LEU A 104 19.74 9.34 1.19
N CYS A 105 20.92 9.55 0.60
CA CYS A 105 21.26 8.93 -0.68
C CYS A 105 22.78 8.90 -0.96
N PRO A 106 23.48 7.79 -0.68
CA PRO A 106 24.81 7.56 -1.27
C PRO A 106 25.05 6.05 -1.56
N LYS A 107 26.00 5.57 -2.39
CA LYS A 107 27.27 6.09 -2.90
C LYS A 107 27.52 5.52 -4.29
N ALA A 108 28.29 6.27 -5.07
CA ALA A 108 28.63 6.00 -6.45
C ALA A 108 27.40 6.10 -7.35
N LEU A 109 27.30 7.25 -8.02
CA LEU A 109 26.91 7.23 -9.41
C LEU A 109 25.40 7.16 -9.69
N GLN A 110 24.65 8.16 -9.22
CA GLN A 110 23.68 8.79 -10.12
C GLN A 110 24.40 9.50 -11.33
N LYS A 111 25.57 9.00 -11.81
CA LYS A 111 26.02 9.33 -13.19
C LYS A 111 24.93 8.67 -14.03
N VAL A 112 24.07 9.35 -14.75
CA VAL A 112 24.14 10.68 -15.32
C VAL A 112 22.71 11.20 -15.20
N LEU A 113 22.38 11.77 -14.05
CA LEU A 113 21.32 12.77 -13.84
C LEU A 113 20.12 12.71 -14.82
N ASN A 114 19.12 11.83 -14.59
CA ASN A 114 17.81 11.98 -15.27
C ASN A 114 16.61 11.20 -14.70
N LEU A 115 16.61 10.65 -13.49
CA LEU A 115 15.42 9.95 -12.96
C LEU A 115 14.87 10.61 -11.68
N SER A 116 13.95 11.55 -11.90
CA SER A 116 13.09 12.15 -10.87
C SER A 116 12.08 11.13 -10.36
N CYS A 117 11.82 11.10 -9.05
CA CYS A 117 10.77 10.24 -8.51
C CYS A 117 9.41 10.55 -9.11
N HIS A 118 9.12 11.81 -9.48
CA HIS A 118 7.89 12.18 -10.17
C HIS A 118 7.75 11.48 -11.52
N LYS A 119 8.84 11.42 -12.30
CA LYS A 119 8.84 10.68 -13.58
C LYS A 119 8.66 9.19 -13.37
N LYS A 120 9.26 8.62 -12.32
CA LYS A 120 9.13 7.18 -12.03
C LYS A 120 7.72 6.82 -11.58
N ILE A 121 7.09 7.69 -10.80
CA ILE A 121 5.68 7.56 -10.42
C ILE A 121 4.79 7.60 -11.66
N ASP A 122 4.98 8.55 -12.59
CA ASP A 122 4.24 8.55 -13.86
C ASP A 122 4.46 7.28 -14.69
N GLU A 123 5.72 6.80 -14.75
CA GLU A 123 6.08 5.57 -15.46
C GLU A 123 5.38 4.35 -14.84
N LEU A 124 5.24 4.31 -13.52
CA LEU A 124 4.48 3.26 -12.83
C LEU A 124 3.00 3.28 -13.21
N PHE A 125 2.35 4.45 -13.17
CA PHE A 125 0.92 4.56 -13.46
C PHE A 125 0.58 4.52 -14.97
N SER A 126 1.54 4.83 -15.85
CA SER A 126 1.31 4.84 -17.31
C SER A 126 1.84 3.59 -18.01
N GLY A 127 3.04 3.12 -17.66
CA GLY A 127 3.71 2.01 -18.34
C GLY A 127 3.65 0.69 -17.57
N LYS A 128 3.53 0.73 -16.24
CA LYS A 128 3.56 -0.47 -15.38
C LYS A 128 2.31 -0.65 -14.52
N LEU A 129 1.17 -0.11 -14.96
CA LEU A 129 -0.13 -0.27 -14.28
C LEU A 129 -0.48 -1.76 -14.08
N TYR A 130 -0.03 -2.63 -15.00
CA TYR A 130 -0.14 -4.08 -14.89
C TYR A 130 0.42 -4.66 -13.57
N LEU A 131 1.51 -4.11 -13.01
CA LEU A 131 2.06 -4.60 -11.73
C LEU A 131 1.10 -4.35 -10.57
N ILE A 132 0.50 -3.16 -10.54
CA ILE A 132 -0.52 -2.77 -9.54
C ILE A 132 -1.78 -3.62 -9.75
N GLY A 133 -2.17 -3.86 -11.01
CA GLY A 133 -3.27 -4.72 -11.37
C GLY A 133 -3.09 -6.17 -10.88
N ILE A 134 -1.91 -6.76 -11.05
CA ILE A 134 -1.62 -8.11 -10.51
C ILE A 134 -1.74 -8.12 -9.00
N ALA A 135 -1.14 -7.13 -8.32
CA ALA A 135 -1.21 -7.06 -6.86
C ALA A 135 -2.67 -6.99 -6.37
N ALA A 136 -3.51 -6.20 -7.02
CA ALA A 136 -4.94 -6.14 -6.72
C ALA A 136 -5.65 -7.49 -6.99
N ILE A 137 -5.35 -8.17 -8.09
CA ILE A 137 -5.94 -9.49 -8.38
C ILE A 137 -5.55 -10.51 -7.31
N VAL A 138 -4.30 -10.52 -6.85
CA VAL A 138 -3.85 -11.42 -5.79
C VAL A 138 -4.62 -11.19 -4.49
N VAL A 139 -4.82 -9.92 -4.12
CA VAL A 139 -5.60 -9.57 -2.92
C VAL A 139 -7.05 -10.01 -3.06
N ALA A 140 -7.70 -9.73 -4.18
CA ALA A 140 -9.06 -10.17 -4.48
C ALA A 140 -9.23 -11.70 -4.40
N VAL A 141 -8.26 -12.46 -4.92
CA VAL A 141 -8.26 -13.93 -4.84
C VAL A 141 -8.16 -14.40 -3.39
N ILE A 142 -7.25 -13.82 -2.60
CA ILE A 142 -7.12 -14.16 -1.17
C ILE A 142 -8.43 -13.87 -0.43
N MET A 143 -9.07 -12.72 -0.66
CA MET A 143 -10.36 -12.39 -0.03
C MET A 143 -11.46 -13.40 -0.39
N ILE A 144 -11.51 -13.88 -1.63
CA ILE A 144 -12.48 -14.91 -2.04
C ILE A 144 -12.24 -16.21 -1.30
N PHE A 145 -10.99 -16.65 -1.18
CA PHE A 145 -10.65 -17.84 -0.40
C PHE A 145 -11.05 -17.67 1.08
N GLU A 146 -10.77 -16.52 1.68
CA GLU A 146 -11.17 -16.21 3.06
C GLU A 146 -12.70 -16.25 3.24
N MET A 147 -13.47 -15.71 2.29
CA MET A 147 -14.93 -15.77 2.30
C MET A 147 -15.45 -17.21 2.22
N ILE A 148 -14.88 -18.03 1.34
CA ILE A 148 -15.26 -19.46 1.20
C ILE A 148 -14.95 -20.21 2.49
N LEU A 149 -13.74 -20.08 3.04
CA LEU A 149 -13.32 -20.77 4.26
C LEU A 149 -14.16 -20.33 5.46
N SER A 150 -14.51 -19.05 5.56
CA SER A 150 -15.40 -18.53 6.61
C SER A 150 -16.78 -19.18 6.56
N MET A 151 -17.37 -19.29 5.36
CA MET A 151 -18.70 -19.89 5.19
C MET A 151 -18.68 -21.40 5.44
N VAL A 152 -17.64 -22.10 4.98
CA VAL A 152 -17.46 -23.53 5.23
C VAL A 152 -17.31 -23.79 6.72
N LEU A 153 -16.50 -23.01 7.43
CA LEU A 153 -16.30 -23.15 8.88
C LEU A 153 -17.58 -22.80 9.65
N CYS A 154 -18.31 -21.76 9.26
CA CYS A 154 -19.60 -21.41 9.86
C CYS A 154 -20.62 -22.55 9.74
N CYS A 155 -20.72 -23.16 8.55
CA CYS A 155 -21.57 -24.31 8.28
C CYS A 155 -21.11 -25.55 9.06
N GLY A 156 -19.80 -25.78 9.17
CA GLY A 156 -19.22 -26.87 9.95
C GLY A 156 -19.62 -26.78 11.42
N ILE A 157 -19.45 -25.60 12.03
CA ILE A 157 -19.84 -25.33 13.42
C ILE A 157 -21.34 -25.51 13.63
N ARG A 158 -22.18 -25.05 12.67
CA ARG A 158 -23.64 -25.21 12.75
C ARG A 158 -24.05 -26.67 12.84
N ASN A 159 -23.35 -27.52 12.11
CA ASN A 159 -23.67 -28.93 12.00
C ASN A 159 -23.11 -29.74 13.19
N SER A 160 -22.01 -29.29 13.80
CA SER A 160 -21.43 -29.93 14.98
C SER A 160 -22.15 -29.59 16.29
N SER A 161 -22.85 -28.45 16.39
CA SER A 161 -23.54 -28.00 17.61
C SER A 161 -24.84 -28.78 17.95
N VAL A 162 -24.98 -30.02 17.48
CA VAL A 162 -26.18 -30.87 17.70
C VAL A 162 -26.04 -31.78 18.93
N TYR A 163 -25.02 -31.57 19.78
CA TYR A 163 -24.90 -32.19 21.11
C TYR A 163 -24.80 -31.15 22.22
#